data_AF-A0A8D8LLV8-F1
#
_entry.id   AF-A0A8D8LLV8-F1
#
_cell.length_a   1.000
_cell.length_b   1.000
_cell.length_c   1.000
_cell.angle_alpha   90.00
_cell.angle_beta   90.00
_cell.angle_gamma   90.00
#
_symmetry.space_group_name_H-M   'P 1'
#
loop_
_entity.id
_entity.type
_entity.pdbx_description
1 polymer ?
#
loop_
_entity_poly.entity_id
_entity_poly.type
_entity_poly.pdbx_seq_one_letter_code
_entity_poly.pdbx_strand_id
1 'polypeptide(L)'
;MRAREKAGEGGGQGQSQGQQHHIEGMSSDEEVTEAESSAFRLQRETIESDARIVFEDVNEEFSLVECVVAKFARWKKFEPDQYGDAYVSLCLCKILGPFVRFKLLFWNPLTQPLKSLEEERWYRSLLLYGLTSSETEESLVRDPDVMLLPKVVEKVILTKIEVIVKAAYNPLSTSQTVCLIGTLSKLLQDFPTLDGDCKILNCVLEATVDRLRTAVDDDVFIPIYMNDVESGRTSLFFQRQFASAIKLLGNIVRWQGLLSNDIVIQIGIDSLLNRYLILGLRTFTDPLVAAEKCKMISNVLPRSWLSANSGVAQLEMFIRQVRQITEKLKNAS
;
A
#
# COMPACT_ATOMS: atom_id res chain seq x y z
N MET A 1 27.93 -48.29 -45.14
CA MET A 1 27.42 -49.68 -45.21
C MET A 1 26.41 -49.85 -44.09
N ARG A 2 25.11 -49.96 -44.44
CA ARG A 2 23.93 -50.48 -43.69
C ARG A 2 23.74 -50.01 -42.23
N ALA A 3 22.80 -49.11 -41.92
CA ALA A 3 21.33 -49.24 -41.92
C ALA A 3 20.77 -50.20 -40.84
N ARG A 4 20.01 -49.63 -39.87
CA ARG A 4 18.63 -50.08 -39.60
C ARG A 4 17.84 -49.06 -38.78
N GLU A 5 16.67 -48.75 -39.31
CA GLU A 5 15.58 -47.93 -38.77
C GLU A 5 14.86 -48.62 -37.60
N LYS A 6 14.19 -47.83 -36.74
CA LYS A 6 12.71 -47.85 -36.69
C LYS A 6 12.13 -46.69 -35.87
N ALA A 7 11.00 -46.22 -36.40
CA ALA A 7 10.17 -45.10 -36.01
C ALA A 7 9.41 -45.29 -34.69
N GLY A 8 8.97 -44.16 -34.14
CA GLY A 8 7.96 -44.05 -33.09
C GLY A 8 7.51 -42.59 -32.99
N GLU A 9 6.45 -42.25 -33.70
CA GLU A 9 5.75 -40.97 -33.66
C GLU A 9 5.22 -40.68 -32.24
N GLY A 10 5.36 -39.43 -31.81
CA GLY A 10 4.76 -38.92 -30.59
C GLY A 10 4.55 -37.42 -30.74
N GLY A 11 3.39 -37.04 -31.29
CA GLY A 11 2.95 -35.66 -31.39
C GLY A 11 2.79 -35.04 -30.00
N GLY A 12 3.73 -34.17 -29.63
CA GLY A 12 3.62 -33.28 -28.49
C GLY A 12 3.06 -31.94 -28.95
N GLN A 13 1.77 -31.71 -28.70
CA GLN A 13 1.11 -30.43 -28.84
C GLN A 13 1.91 -29.35 -28.10
N GLY A 14 2.38 -28.35 -28.84
CA GLY A 14 2.96 -27.14 -28.27
C GLY A 14 1.88 -26.39 -27.50
N GLN A 15 1.94 -26.45 -26.17
CA GLN A 15 1.20 -25.53 -25.32
C GLN A 15 1.77 -24.13 -25.53
N SER A 16 1.01 -23.29 -26.24
CA SER A 16 1.20 -21.84 -26.25
C SER A 16 0.95 -21.33 -24.83
N GLN A 17 2.03 -21.20 -24.05
CA GLN A 17 2.00 -20.36 -22.86
C GLN A 17 1.83 -18.92 -23.35
N GLY A 18 0.69 -18.33 -23.01
CA GLY A 18 0.39 -16.93 -23.31
C GLY A 18 1.46 -16.03 -22.71
N GLN A 19 2.36 -15.55 -23.57
CA GLN A 19 3.25 -14.46 -23.24
C GLN A 19 2.36 -13.26 -22.93
N GLN A 20 2.25 -12.91 -21.64
CA GLN A 20 1.78 -11.59 -21.26
C GLN A 20 2.79 -10.61 -21.86
N HIS A 21 2.40 -9.99 -22.98
CA HIS A 21 3.20 -8.99 -23.65
C HIS A 21 3.50 -7.87 -22.64
N HIS A 22 4.76 -7.74 -22.25
CA HIS A 22 5.19 -6.71 -21.30
C HIS A 22 4.87 -5.33 -21.88
N ILE A 23 4.10 -4.52 -21.16
CA ILE A 23 3.73 -3.17 -21.57
C ILE A 23 4.65 -2.19 -20.85
N GLU A 24 5.53 -1.52 -21.61
CA GLU A 24 6.42 -0.50 -21.07
C GLU A 24 5.61 0.61 -20.36
N GLY A 25 6.03 1.00 -19.14
CA GLY A 25 5.30 1.95 -18.29
C GLY A 25 4.30 1.32 -17.31
N MET A 26 4.05 0.00 -17.40
CA MET A 26 3.30 -0.73 -16.36
C MET A 26 4.19 -1.28 -15.23
N SER A 27 5.50 -1.33 -15.45
CA SER A 27 6.48 -1.73 -14.42
C SER A 27 6.55 -0.70 -13.30
N SER A 28 6.80 -1.16 -12.07
CA SER A 28 7.24 -0.28 -10.98
C SER A 28 8.75 -0.14 -11.10
N ASP A 29 9.20 0.71 -12.02
CA ASP A 29 10.63 0.98 -12.18
C ASP A 29 11.09 1.85 -11.00
N GLU A 30 11.33 1.20 -9.87
CA GLU A 30 12.13 1.72 -8.76
C GLU A 30 13.61 1.59 -9.15
N GLU A 31 14.00 2.15 -10.31
CA GLU A 31 15.40 2.15 -10.75
C GLU A 31 16.19 3.09 -9.85
N VAL A 32 16.81 2.52 -8.83
CA VAL A 32 17.78 3.18 -7.96
C VAL A 32 19.15 3.01 -8.59
N THR A 33 19.92 4.09 -8.71
CA THR A 33 21.29 3.98 -9.22
C THR A 33 22.14 3.12 -8.28
N GLU A 34 23.19 2.47 -8.81
CA GLU A 34 24.09 1.67 -7.98
C GLU A 34 24.76 2.49 -6.87
N ALA A 35 25.01 3.78 -7.14
CA ALA A 35 25.52 4.73 -6.17
C ALA A 35 24.52 4.97 -5.02
N GLU A 36 23.25 5.25 -5.33
CA GLU A 36 22.20 5.43 -4.34
C GLU A 36 21.93 4.16 -3.53
N SER A 37 21.89 3.00 -4.19
CA SER A 37 21.72 1.70 -3.53
C SER A 37 22.87 1.41 -2.56
N SER A 38 24.10 1.73 -2.96
CA SER A 38 25.30 1.55 -2.12
C SER A 38 25.32 2.54 -0.95
N ALA A 39 24.96 3.80 -1.18
CA ALA A 39 24.83 4.80 -0.12
C ALA A 39 23.75 4.42 0.90
N PHE A 40 22.59 3.94 0.44
CA PHE A 40 21.51 3.45 1.30
C PHE A 40 21.97 2.26 2.17
N ARG A 41 22.68 1.28 1.58
CA ARG A 41 23.23 0.14 2.33
C ARG A 41 24.20 0.59 3.42
N LEU A 42 25.14 1.48 3.08
CA LEU A 42 26.12 1.99 4.04
C LEU A 42 25.47 2.76 5.21
N GLN A 43 24.48 3.61 4.90
CA GLN A 43 23.71 4.30 5.94
C GLN A 43 22.95 3.33 6.82
N ARG A 44 22.33 2.31 6.23
CA ARG A 44 21.61 1.27 6.97
C ARG A 44 22.55 0.48 7.89
N GLU A 45 23.74 0.08 7.41
CA GLU A 45 24.75 -0.62 8.21
C GLU A 45 25.23 0.23 9.40
N THR A 46 25.41 1.54 9.17
CA THR A 46 25.76 2.49 10.24
C THR A 46 24.67 2.53 11.31
N ILE A 47 23.41 2.73 10.90
CA ILE A 47 22.25 2.75 11.82
C ILE A 47 22.12 1.42 12.56
N GLU A 48 22.39 0.29 11.90
CA GLU A 48 22.36 -1.03 12.53
C GLU A 48 23.46 -1.21 13.58
N SER A 49 24.67 -0.73 13.29
CA SER A 49 25.77 -0.72 14.25
C SER A 49 25.42 0.14 15.47
N ASP A 50 24.94 1.37 15.24
CA ASP A 50 24.56 2.29 16.31
C ASP A 50 23.42 1.72 17.15
N ALA A 51 22.43 1.09 16.53
CA ALA A 51 21.32 0.45 17.23
C ALA A 51 21.78 -0.59 18.25
N ARG A 52 22.85 -1.35 17.97
CA ARG A 52 23.36 -2.40 18.88
C ARG A 52 23.90 -1.85 20.20
N ILE A 53 24.35 -0.60 20.22
CA ILE A 53 24.97 0.02 21.40
C ILE A 53 24.01 0.94 22.17
N VAL A 54 22.80 1.22 21.66
CA VAL A 54 21.82 2.13 22.29
C VAL A 54 21.49 1.77 23.74
N PHE A 55 21.53 0.48 24.09
CA PHE A 55 21.23 -0.02 25.43
C PHE A 55 22.44 -0.69 26.10
N GLU A 56 23.66 -0.45 25.63
CA GLU A 56 24.87 -1.11 26.15
C GLU A 56 25.15 -0.78 27.62
N ASP A 57 24.82 0.44 28.05
CA ASP A 57 25.00 0.93 29.42
C ASP A 57 23.75 0.76 30.30
N VAL A 58 22.70 0.10 29.78
CA VAL A 58 21.43 -0.12 30.48
C VAL A 58 21.37 -1.56 30.98
N ASN A 59 20.94 -1.74 32.24
CA ASN A 59 20.70 -3.09 32.77
C ASN A 59 19.66 -3.82 31.91
N GLU A 60 19.91 -5.11 31.61
CA GLU A 60 19.09 -5.92 30.69
C GLU A 60 17.60 -5.90 31.07
N GLU A 61 17.32 -5.85 32.37
CA GLU A 61 15.96 -5.79 32.90
C GLU A 61 15.16 -4.52 32.52
N PHE A 62 15.84 -3.51 31.96
CA PHE A 62 15.27 -2.25 31.48
C PHE A 62 15.58 -1.97 30.00
N SER A 63 16.24 -2.87 29.27
CA SER A 63 16.55 -2.70 27.84
C SER A 63 15.58 -3.45 26.91
N LEU A 64 14.94 -4.51 27.42
CA LEU A 64 14.00 -5.34 26.66
C LEU A 64 12.55 -5.00 27.00
N VAL A 65 11.68 -4.93 25.98
CA VAL A 65 10.24 -4.67 26.14
C VAL A 65 9.64 -5.69 27.10
N GLU A 66 9.98 -6.96 26.93
CA GLU A 66 9.47 -8.08 27.68
C GLU A 66 9.81 -7.97 29.17
N CYS A 67 11.02 -7.52 29.50
CA CYS A 67 11.47 -7.32 30.87
C CYS A 67 10.76 -6.13 31.53
N VAL A 68 10.65 -5.01 30.83
CA VAL A 68 9.94 -3.81 31.32
C VAL A 68 8.47 -4.14 31.57
N VAL A 69 7.82 -4.80 30.61
CA VAL A 69 6.42 -5.25 30.70
C VAL A 69 6.23 -6.21 31.87
N ALA A 70 7.15 -7.16 32.09
CA ALA A 70 7.08 -8.10 33.21
C ALA A 70 7.16 -7.41 34.58
N LYS A 71 7.95 -6.33 34.72
CA LYS A 71 8.00 -5.53 35.95
C LYS A 71 6.66 -4.85 36.23
N PHE A 72 6.04 -4.24 35.22
CA PHE A 72 4.72 -3.62 35.37
C PHE A 72 3.61 -4.65 35.63
N ALA A 73 3.67 -5.82 34.98
CA ALA A 73 2.74 -6.91 35.25
C ALA A 73 2.86 -7.42 36.69
N ARG A 74 4.09 -7.51 37.22
CA ARG A 74 4.34 -7.84 38.62
C ARG A 74 3.76 -6.76 39.54
N TRP A 75 4.02 -5.48 39.26
CA TRP A 75 3.47 -4.38 40.06
C TRP A 75 1.95 -4.42 40.12
N LYS A 76 1.29 -4.53 38.96
CA LYS A 76 -0.16 -4.70 38.85
C LYS A 76 -0.70 -5.87 39.68
N LYS A 77 0.00 -7.02 39.66
CA LYS A 77 -0.44 -8.24 40.35
C LYS A 77 -0.32 -8.16 41.87
N PHE A 78 0.77 -7.59 42.37
CA PHE A 78 1.08 -7.64 43.81
C PHE A 78 0.65 -6.37 44.56
N GLU A 79 0.58 -5.21 43.88
CA GLU A 79 0.22 -3.92 44.49
C GLU A 79 -0.74 -3.14 43.56
N PRO A 80 -1.96 -3.67 43.31
CA PRO A 80 -2.90 -3.08 42.35
C PRO A 80 -3.35 -1.67 42.71
N ASP A 81 -3.52 -1.36 44.00
CA ASP A 81 -3.93 -0.03 44.46
C ASP A 81 -2.86 1.01 44.12
N GLN A 82 -1.58 0.73 44.39
CA GLN A 82 -0.47 1.63 44.05
C GLN A 82 -0.31 1.78 42.53
N TYR A 83 -0.50 0.71 41.77
CA TYR A 83 -0.47 0.74 40.32
C TYR A 83 -1.57 1.66 39.76
N GLY A 84 -2.77 1.60 40.34
CA GLY A 84 -3.89 2.48 40.03
C GLY A 84 -3.60 3.94 40.40
N ASP A 85 -3.14 4.19 41.62
CA ASP A 85 -2.83 5.53 42.14
C ASP A 85 -1.69 6.21 41.36
N ALA A 86 -0.75 5.44 40.83
CA ALA A 86 0.32 5.92 39.95
C ALA A 86 -0.12 6.10 38.48
N TYR A 87 -1.39 5.85 38.16
CA TYR A 87 -1.97 5.98 36.83
C TYR A 87 -1.20 5.18 35.75
N VAL A 88 -0.66 4.02 36.11
CA VAL A 88 0.25 3.28 35.23
C VAL A 88 -0.41 2.93 33.90
N SER A 89 -1.67 2.48 33.90
CA SER A 89 -2.45 2.19 32.68
C SER A 89 -2.55 3.36 31.70
N LEU A 90 -2.45 4.61 32.18
CA LEU A 90 -2.49 5.80 31.34
C LEU A 90 -1.12 6.14 30.73
N CYS A 91 -0.03 5.82 31.43
CA CYS A 91 1.33 6.19 31.01
C CYS A 91 2.12 5.03 30.39
N LEU A 92 1.68 3.77 30.54
CA LEU A 92 2.42 2.59 30.12
C LEU A 92 2.75 2.59 28.61
N CYS A 93 1.81 2.99 27.76
CA CYS A 93 2.07 3.14 26.32
C CYS A 93 3.18 4.18 26.04
N LYS A 94 3.26 5.26 26.82
CA LYS A 94 4.32 6.28 26.67
C LYS A 94 5.68 5.75 27.11
N ILE A 95 5.71 4.95 28.18
CA ILE A 95 6.92 4.30 28.69
C ILE A 95 7.46 3.29 27.67
N LEU A 96 6.57 2.49 27.08
CA LEU A 96 6.95 1.44 26.12
C LEU A 96 7.21 1.98 24.71
N GLY A 97 6.71 3.17 24.39
CA GLY A 97 6.83 3.80 23.08
C GLY A 97 8.25 3.81 22.51
N PRO A 98 9.28 4.30 23.24
CA PRO A 98 10.68 4.28 22.77
C PRO A 98 11.18 2.87 22.43
N PHE A 99 10.88 1.87 23.27
CA PHE A 99 11.30 0.49 23.03
C PHE A 99 10.64 -0.11 21.80
N VAL A 100 9.33 0.11 21.64
CA VAL A 100 8.60 -0.37 20.45
C VAL A 100 9.10 0.35 19.20
N ARG A 101 9.34 1.67 19.23
CA ARG A 101 9.95 2.39 18.10
C ARG A 101 11.31 1.82 17.71
N PHE A 102 12.12 1.47 18.71
CA PHE A 102 13.41 0.82 18.48
C PHE A 102 13.25 -0.56 17.82
N LYS A 103 12.29 -1.38 18.27
CA LYS A 103 11.96 -2.65 17.60
C LYS A 103 11.43 -2.47 16.18
N LEU A 104 10.75 -1.38 15.91
CA LEU A 104 10.25 -1.06 14.59
C LEU A 104 11.32 -0.46 13.67
N LEU A 105 12.54 -0.14 14.13
CA LEU A 105 13.52 0.69 13.40
C LEU A 105 13.63 0.35 11.91
N PHE A 106 13.81 -0.92 11.58
CA PHE A 106 13.96 -1.41 10.21
C PHE A 106 12.68 -1.92 9.54
N TRP A 107 11.55 -1.88 10.25
CA TRP A 107 10.26 -2.22 9.67
C TRP A 107 9.75 -1.11 8.74
N ASN A 108 9.35 -1.48 7.53
CA ASN A 108 8.81 -0.57 6.53
C ASN A 108 7.43 -1.04 6.00
N PRO A 109 6.33 -0.31 6.26
CA PRO A 109 4.98 -0.69 5.84
C PRO A 109 4.75 -0.66 4.32
N LEU A 110 5.68 -0.08 3.55
CA LEU A 110 5.60 -0.03 2.09
C LEU A 110 6.13 -1.32 1.44
N THR A 111 6.96 -2.09 2.14
CA THR A 111 7.62 -3.27 1.58
C THR A 111 7.46 -4.53 2.43
N GLN A 112 7.10 -4.38 3.71
CA GLN A 112 6.96 -5.48 4.65
C GLN A 112 5.56 -5.50 5.26
N PRO A 113 4.84 -6.63 5.21
CA PRO A 113 3.50 -6.73 5.76
C PRO A 113 3.51 -6.68 7.29
N LEU A 114 2.38 -6.24 7.88
CA LEU A 114 2.19 -6.19 9.33
C LEU A 114 2.47 -7.52 10.05
N LYS A 115 2.16 -8.66 9.41
CA LYS A 115 2.36 -10.00 9.98
C LYS A 115 3.77 -10.22 10.53
N SER A 116 4.78 -9.58 9.93
CA SER A 116 6.16 -9.62 10.42
C SER A 116 6.32 -9.11 11.86
N LEU A 117 5.46 -8.20 12.32
CA LEU A 117 5.48 -7.66 13.68
C LEU A 117 4.72 -8.53 14.68
N GLU A 118 3.65 -9.20 14.28
CA GLU A 118 2.84 -10.05 15.17
C GLU A 118 3.60 -11.28 15.66
N GLU A 119 4.62 -11.69 14.90
CA GLU A 119 5.51 -12.80 15.22
C GLU A 119 6.63 -12.41 16.20
N GLU A 120 6.81 -11.12 16.47
CA GLU A 120 7.84 -10.62 17.38
C GLU A 120 7.50 -10.88 18.85
N ARG A 121 8.56 -11.09 19.66
CA ARG A 121 8.41 -11.35 21.10
C ARG A 121 7.77 -10.18 21.83
N TRP A 122 8.19 -8.95 21.53
CA TRP A 122 7.66 -7.74 22.14
C TRP A 122 6.14 -7.62 21.91
N TYR A 123 5.66 -7.95 20.71
CA TYR A 123 4.25 -7.86 20.36
C TYR A 123 3.43 -8.84 21.20
N ARG A 124 3.87 -10.10 21.29
CA ARG A 124 3.23 -11.12 22.14
C ARG A 124 3.22 -10.73 23.61
N SER A 125 4.30 -10.12 24.11
CA SER A 125 4.36 -9.66 25.50
C SER A 125 3.35 -8.55 25.81
N LEU A 126 3.07 -7.66 24.86
CA LEU A 126 2.02 -6.65 25.01
C LEU A 126 0.62 -7.24 24.89
N LEU A 127 0.43 -8.17 23.95
CA LEU A 127 -0.85 -8.87 23.77
C LEU A 127 -1.27 -9.64 25.01
N LEU A 128 -0.31 -10.30 25.67
CA LEU A 128 -0.56 -11.11 26.87
C LEU A 128 -0.41 -10.31 28.18
N TYR A 129 -0.25 -8.99 28.09
CA TYR A 129 0.00 -8.17 29.27
C TYR A 129 -1.16 -8.22 30.26
N GLY A 130 -0.85 -8.55 31.52
CA GLY A 130 -1.83 -8.59 32.59
C GLY A 130 -2.80 -9.78 32.54
N LEU A 131 -2.72 -10.64 31.52
CA LEU A 131 -3.59 -11.81 31.41
C LEU A 131 -3.20 -12.88 32.43
N THR A 132 -4.22 -13.42 33.11
CA THR A 132 -4.10 -14.56 34.02
C THR A 132 -4.95 -15.73 33.53
N SER A 133 -4.68 -16.94 34.03
CA SER A 133 -5.46 -18.14 33.67
C SER A 133 -6.92 -18.09 34.15
N SER A 134 -7.27 -17.12 34.99
CA SER A 134 -8.58 -16.96 35.63
C SER A 134 -9.40 -15.78 35.08
N GLU A 135 -8.95 -15.13 34.01
CA GLU A 135 -9.69 -14.00 33.42
C GLU A 135 -11.06 -14.43 32.88
N THR A 136 -12.06 -13.59 33.11
CA THR A 136 -13.39 -13.69 32.50
C THR A 136 -13.63 -12.50 31.59
N GLU A 137 -14.64 -12.58 30.72
CA GLU A 137 -15.00 -11.45 29.86
C GLU A 137 -15.31 -10.19 30.70
N GLU A 138 -16.01 -10.36 31.84
CA GLU A 138 -16.35 -9.25 32.72
C GLU A 138 -15.12 -8.65 33.43
N SER A 139 -14.09 -9.45 33.75
CA SER A 139 -12.85 -8.90 34.34
C SER A 139 -12.07 -8.10 33.30
N LEU A 140 -11.94 -8.61 32.08
CA LEU A 140 -11.23 -7.95 30.99
C LEU A 140 -11.89 -6.62 30.60
N VAL A 141 -13.22 -6.56 30.53
CA VAL A 141 -13.93 -5.31 30.22
C VAL A 141 -13.65 -4.20 31.26
N ARG A 142 -13.37 -4.57 32.52
CA ARG A 142 -13.02 -3.62 33.57
C ARG A 142 -11.54 -3.27 33.63
N ASP A 143 -10.68 -4.03 32.93
CA ASP A 143 -9.25 -3.82 32.96
C ASP A 143 -8.82 -2.74 31.94
N PRO A 144 -8.37 -1.55 32.39
CA PRO A 144 -7.95 -0.49 31.49
C PRO A 144 -6.72 -0.84 30.65
N ASP A 145 -5.93 -1.85 31.05
CA ASP A 145 -4.72 -2.26 30.34
C ASP A 145 -5.00 -3.16 29.13
N VAL A 146 -6.24 -3.65 28.94
CA VAL A 146 -6.64 -4.30 27.68
C VAL A 146 -6.43 -3.36 26.49
N MET A 147 -6.47 -2.04 26.73
CA MET A 147 -6.20 -1.01 25.74
C MET A 147 -4.70 -0.75 25.50
N LEU A 148 -3.79 -1.46 26.16
CA LEU A 148 -2.35 -1.23 26.01
C LEU A 148 -1.87 -1.45 24.57
N LEU A 149 -2.11 -2.64 24.01
CA LEU A 149 -1.69 -2.96 22.64
C LEU A 149 -2.40 -2.06 21.61
N PRO A 150 -3.74 -1.85 21.67
CA PRO A 150 -4.42 -0.87 20.82
C PRO A 150 -3.78 0.53 20.86
N LYS A 151 -3.44 1.05 22.05
CA LYS A 151 -2.76 2.35 22.19
C LYS A 151 -1.36 2.34 21.60
N VAL A 152 -0.59 1.25 21.73
CA VAL A 152 0.73 1.12 21.12
C VAL A 152 0.62 1.11 19.59
N VAL A 153 -0.35 0.38 19.04
CA VAL A 153 -0.63 0.37 17.61
C VAL A 153 -0.98 1.78 17.12
N GLU A 154 -1.88 2.47 17.82
CA GLU A 154 -2.31 3.82 17.45
C GLU A 154 -1.16 4.85 17.58
N LYS A 155 -0.47 4.90 18.72
CA LYS A 155 0.50 5.97 19.05
C LYS A 155 1.93 5.70 18.56
N VAL A 156 2.22 4.48 18.10
CA VAL A 156 3.58 4.10 17.68
C VAL A 156 3.57 3.58 16.25
N ILE A 157 2.78 2.55 15.95
CA ILE A 157 2.77 1.92 14.62
C ILE A 157 2.13 2.86 13.59
N LEU A 158 0.91 3.35 13.83
CA LEU A 158 0.25 4.28 12.91
C LEU A 158 1.03 5.59 12.74
N THR A 159 1.60 6.13 13.82
CA THR A 159 2.47 7.32 13.71
C THR A 159 3.69 7.07 12.83
N LYS A 160 4.30 5.87 12.91
CA LYS A 160 5.40 5.52 12.01
C LYS A 160 4.91 5.40 10.56
N ILE A 161 3.74 4.80 10.33
CA ILE A 161 3.13 4.70 9.00
C ILE A 161 2.89 6.10 8.43
N GLU A 162 2.33 7.03 9.20
CA GLU A 162 2.09 8.41 8.79
C GLU A 162 3.37 9.09 8.27
N VAL A 163 4.46 8.99 9.05
CA VAL A 163 5.75 9.57 8.69
C VAL A 163 6.29 8.97 7.39
N ILE A 164 6.20 7.64 7.24
CA ILE A 164 6.69 6.94 6.05
C ILE A 164 5.84 7.27 4.81
N VAL A 165 4.52 7.37 4.96
CA VAL A 165 3.62 7.74 3.86
C VAL A 165 3.97 9.15 3.36
N LYS A 166 4.12 10.11 4.26
CA LYS A 166 4.50 11.49 3.92
C LYS A 166 5.86 11.56 3.22
N ALA A 167 6.83 10.78 3.68
CA ALA A 167 8.21 10.86 3.20
C ALA A 167 8.50 10.06 1.93
N ALA A 168 7.88 8.89 1.77
CA ALA A 168 8.38 7.87 0.84
C ALA A 168 7.32 7.10 0.05
N TYR A 169 6.02 7.21 0.37
CA TYR A 169 5.01 6.48 -0.39
C TYR A 169 4.97 6.96 -1.85
N ASN A 170 5.16 6.04 -2.79
CA ASN A 170 5.06 6.28 -4.23
C ASN A 170 3.74 5.70 -4.79
N PRO A 171 2.75 6.55 -5.15
CA PRO A 171 1.50 6.12 -5.79
C PRO A 171 1.65 5.36 -7.11
N LEU A 172 2.77 5.54 -7.84
CA LEU A 172 3.05 4.78 -9.06
C LEU A 172 3.56 3.36 -8.76
N SER A 173 3.98 3.08 -7.53
CA SER A 173 4.43 1.75 -7.13
C SER A 173 3.23 0.90 -6.67
N THR A 174 2.86 -0.09 -7.48
CA THR A 174 1.75 -1.01 -7.17
C THR A 174 2.07 -1.91 -5.97
N SER A 175 3.34 -2.34 -5.83
CA SER A 175 3.80 -3.14 -4.68
C SER A 175 3.63 -2.36 -3.37
N GLN A 176 4.10 -1.10 -3.33
CA GLN A 176 3.93 -0.25 -2.15
C GLN A 176 2.46 0.01 -1.84
N THR A 177 1.66 0.32 -2.85
CA THR A 177 0.21 0.56 -2.70
C THR A 177 -0.50 -0.65 -2.10
N VAL A 178 -0.26 -1.85 -2.65
CA VAL A 178 -0.87 -3.09 -2.15
C VAL A 178 -0.40 -3.43 -0.75
N CYS A 179 0.90 -3.27 -0.45
CA CYS A 179 1.44 -3.57 0.87
C CYS A 179 0.87 -2.63 1.95
N LEU A 180 0.80 -1.34 1.65
CA LEU A 180 0.27 -0.32 2.56
C LEU A 180 -1.22 -0.52 2.81
N ILE A 181 -2.02 -0.73 1.77
CA ILE A 181 -3.45 -1.04 1.90
C ILE A 181 -3.64 -2.30 2.73
N GLY A 182 -2.91 -3.38 2.44
CA GLY A 182 -3.01 -4.63 3.20
C GLY A 182 -2.65 -4.45 4.68
N THR A 183 -1.63 -3.63 4.97
CA THR A 183 -1.23 -3.28 6.34
C THR A 183 -2.34 -2.52 7.06
N LEU A 184 -2.90 -1.47 6.44
CA LEU A 184 -3.97 -0.68 7.05
C LEU A 184 -5.27 -1.46 7.22
N SER A 185 -5.69 -2.22 6.21
CA SER A 185 -6.88 -3.08 6.29
C SER A 185 -6.78 -4.08 7.43
N LYS A 186 -5.59 -4.71 7.60
CA LYS A 186 -5.36 -5.64 8.71
C LYS A 186 -5.40 -4.94 10.07
N LEU A 187 -4.79 -3.75 10.20
CA LEU A 187 -4.88 -2.96 11.42
C LEU A 187 -6.33 -2.61 11.80
N LEU A 188 -7.14 -2.18 10.84
CA LEU A 188 -8.56 -1.85 11.08
C LEU A 188 -9.39 -3.09 11.43
N GLN A 189 -9.05 -4.25 10.88
CA GLN A 189 -9.70 -5.50 11.20
C GLN A 189 -9.36 -5.99 12.61
N ASP A 190 -8.08 -5.93 12.98
CA ASP A 190 -7.57 -6.48 14.25
C ASP A 190 -7.81 -5.52 15.43
N PHE A 191 -7.94 -4.21 15.15
CA PHE A 191 -8.13 -3.18 16.17
C PHE A 191 -9.35 -2.29 15.86
N PRO A 192 -10.56 -2.71 16.30
CA PRO A 192 -11.79 -1.92 16.12
C PRO A 192 -11.76 -0.53 16.78
N THR A 193 -10.80 -0.28 17.66
CA THR A 193 -10.53 1.02 18.28
C THR A 193 -9.99 2.05 17.29
N LEU A 194 -9.55 1.60 16.11
CA LEU A 194 -9.11 2.46 15.01
C LEU A 194 -10.32 2.80 14.14
N ASP A 195 -11.15 3.72 14.61
CA ASP A 195 -12.35 4.17 13.92
C ASP A 195 -12.18 5.57 13.31
N GLY A 196 -13.28 6.16 12.81
CA GLY A 196 -13.28 7.49 12.20
C GLY A 196 -12.89 8.63 13.14
N ASP A 197 -12.92 8.43 14.46
CA ASP A 197 -12.52 9.43 15.45
C ASP A 197 -11.01 9.35 15.77
N CYS A 198 -10.32 8.31 15.28
CA CYS A 198 -8.89 8.17 15.42
C CYS A 198 -8.13 9.20 14.58
N LYS A 199 -7.69 10.29 15.23
CA LYS A 199 -6.94 11.39 14.60
C LYS A 199 -5.70 10.94 13.84
N ILE A 200 -4.95 9.96 14.37
CA ILE A 200 -3.71 9.50 13.74
C ILE A 200 -4.02 8.71 12.47
N LEU A 201 -5.06 7.87 12.50
CA LEU A 201 -5.54 7.18 11.29
C LEU A 201 -5.95 8.20 10.22
N ASN A 202 -6.72 9.23 10.60
CA ASN A 202 -7.11 10.29 9.68
C ASN A 202 -5.89 11.01 9.09
N CYS A 203 -4.86 11.32 9.89
CA CYS A 203 -3.60 11.89 9.37
C CYS A 203 -2.91 10.98 8.35
N VAL A 204 -2.94 9.65 8.54
CA VAL A 204 -2.38 8.69 7.57
C VAL A 204 -3.18 8.71 6.26
N LEU A 205 -4.51 8.71 6.35
CA LEU A 205 -5.39 8.73 5.19
C LEU A 205 -5.29 10.06 4.42
N GLU A 206 -5.25 11.19 5.13
CA GLU A 206 -5.03 12.53 4.55
C GLU A 206 -3.68 12.61 3.84
N ALA A 207 -2.59 12.16 4.49
CA ALA A 207 -1.27 12.12 3.87
C ALA A 207 -1.25 11.24 2.60
N THR A 208 -1.98 10.12 2.62
CA THR A 208 -2.13 9.24 1.45
C THR A 208 -2.84 9.98 0.33
N VAL A 209 -3.97 10.64 0.62
CA VAL A 209 -4.74 11.43 -0.34
C VAL A 209 -3.88 12.53 -0.97
N ASP A 210 -3.09 13.24 -0.16
CA ASP A 210 -2.19 14.28 -0.65
C ASP A 210 -1.13 13.70 -1.59
N ARG A 211 -0.50 12.56 -1.24
CA ARG A 211 0.45 11.87 -2.14
C ARG A 211 -0.21 11.45 -3.45
N LEU A 212 -1.44 10.92 -3.42
CA LEU A 212 -2.17 10.55 -4.64
C LEU A 212 -2.45 11.76 -5.54
N ARG A 213 -2.86 12.90 -4.96
CA ARG A 213 -3.08 14.15 -5.70
C ARG A 213 -1.79 14.67 -6.32
N THR A 214 -0.72 14.77 -5.53
CA THR A 214 0.61 15.17 -6.01
C THR A 214 1.08 14.30 -7.17
N ALA A 215 0.90 12.97 -7.10
CA ALA A 215 1.28 12.10 -8.21
C ALA A 215 0.48 12.35 -9.49
N VAL A 216 -0.80 12.72 -9.38
CA VAL A 216 -1.62 13.08 -10.55
C VAL A 216 -1.20 14.41 -11.15
N ASP A 217 -0.83 15.39 -10.32
CA ASP A 217 -0.48 16.74 -10.78
C ASP A 217 0.97 16.83 -11.30
N ASP A 218 1.92 16.16 -10.64
CA ASP A 218 3.35 16.33 -10.88
C ASP A 218 3.96 15.21 -11.74
N ASP A 219 3.47 13.96 -11.60
CA ASP A 219 4.11 12.79 -12.24
C ASP A 219 3.41 12.34 -13.54
N VAL A 220 2.21 12.84 -13.84
CA VAL A 220 1.45 12.48 -15.05
C VAL A 220 1.75 13.45 -16.19
N PHE A 221 2.45 12.96 -17.21
CA PHE A 221 2.76 13.75 -18.40
C PHE A 221 2.39 13.02 -19.69
N ILE A 222 1.17 13.23 -20.19
CA ILE A 222 0.72 12.71 -21.49
C ILE A 222 0.78 13.84 -22.53
N PRO A 223 1.67 13.77 -23.54
CA PRO A 223 1.74 14.81 -24.56
C PRO A 223 0.48 14.85 -25.45
N ILE A 224 -0.27 15.96 -25.44
CA ILE A 224 -1.60 16.06 -26.10
C ILE A 224 -1.50 16.49 -27.58
N TYR A 225 -0.37 17.06 -28.02
CA TYR A 225 -0.23 17.75 -29.32
C TYR A 225 0.73 17.07 -30.30
N MET A 226 0.65 15.74 -30.42
CA MET A 226 1.52 14.99 -31.34
C MET A 226 0.70 14.52 -32.54
N ASN A 227 1.06 14.99 -33.74
CA ASN A 227 0.40 14.64 -35.00
C ASN A 227 0.73 13.21 -35.47
N ASP A 228 1.67 12.52 -34.81
CA ASP A 228 2.10 11.16 -35.15
C ASP A 228 2.47 10.39 -33.85
N VAL A 229 1.43 9.88 -33.19
CA VAL A 229 1.56 9.09 -31.94
C VAL A 229 1.67 7.60 -32.23
N GLU A 230 1.58 7.20 -33.49
CA GLU A 230 1.56 5.81 -33.92
C GLU A 230 2.87 5.37 -34.58
N SER A 231 3.75 6.32 -34.97
CA SER A 231 5.07 5.99 -35.51
C SER A 231 6.22 6.83 -34.90
N GLY A 232 7.39 6.21 -34.75
CA GLY A 232 8.63 6.86 -34.28
C GLY A 232 8.90 6.82 -32.76
N ARG A 233 10.04 7.39 -32.35
CA ARG A 233 10.50 7.38 -30.93
C ARG A 233 9.56 8.11 -29.97
N THR A 234 8.86 9.12 -30.49
CA THR A 234 7.89 9.92 -29.74
C THR A 234 6.64 9.11 -29.37
N SER A 235 6.25 8.16 -30.22
CA SER A 235 5.17 7.20 -29.94
C SER A 235 5.46 6.34 -28.71
N LEU A 236 6.68 5.81 -28.59
CA LEU A 236 7.07 4.96 -27.45
C LEU A 236 6.97 5.70 -26.11
N PHE A 237 7.44 6.95 -26.08
CA PHE A 237 7.31 7.78 -24.88
C PHE A 237 5.85 8.01 -24.51
N PHE A 238 5.00 8.39 -25.48
CA PHE A 238 3.57 8.57 -25.23
C PHE A 238 2.92 7.29 -24.70
N GLN A 239 3.18 6.14 -25.33
CA GLN A 239 2.63 4.83 -24.93
C GLN A 239 3.03 4.50 -23.49
N ARG A 240 4.28 4.75 -23.11
CA ARG A 240 4.79 4.56 -21.76
C ARG A 240 4.11 5.46 -20.74
N GLN A 241 3.98 6.75 -21.03
CA GLN A 241 3.31 7.71 -20.14
C GLN A 241 1.83 7.39 -19.98
N PHE A 242 1.16 7.02 -21.08
CA PHE A 242 -0.23 6.60 -21.07
C PHE A 242 -0.44 5.32 -20.24
N ALA A 243 0.46 4.34 -20.39
CA ALA A 243 0.44 3.12 -19.58
C ALA A 243 0.68 3.41 -18.09
N SER A 244 1.66 4.26 -17.77
CA SER A 244 1.94 4.70 -16.40
C SER A 244 0.74 5.40 -15.76
N ALA A 245 0.05 6.27 -16.50
CA ALA A 245 -1.18 6.93 -16.03
C ALA A 245 -2.32 5.92 -15.77
N ILE A 246 -2.49 4.88 -16.60
CA ILE A 246 -3.45 3.80 -16.33
C ILE A 246 -3.06 3.02 -15.07
N LYS A 247 -1.77 2.75 -14.87
CA LYS A 247 -1.27 2.08 -13.67
C LYS A 247 -1.58 2.90 -12.42
N LEU A 248 -1.31 4.21 -12.45
CA LEU A 248 -1.64 5.14 -11.39
C LEU A 248 -3.15 5.14 -11.11
N LEU A 249 -3.99 5.20 -12.15
CA LEU A 249 -5.45 5.10 -12.01
C LEU A 249 -5.85 3.82 -11.26
N GLY A 250 -5.29 2.68 -11.65
CA GLY A 250 -5.54 1.42 -10.95
C GLY A 250 -5.07 1.47 -9.50
N ASN A 251 -3.92 2.09 -9.20
CA ASN A 251 -3.43 2.21 -7.82
C ASN A 251 -4.34 3.13 -6.98
N ILE A 252 -4.83 4.25 -7.53
CA ILE A 252 -5.81 5.13 -6.88
C ILE A 252 -7.10 4.37 -6.56
N VAL A 253 -7.63 3.64 -7.54
CA VAL A 253 -8.89 2.89 -7.39
C VAL A 253 -8.81 1.82 -6.29
N ARG A 254 -7.64 1.20 -6.08
CA ARG A 254 -7.44 0.18 -5.03
C ARG A 254 -7.67 0.71 -3.61
N TRP A 255 -7.59 2.02 -3.41
CA TRP A 255 -7.89 2.63 -2.11
C TRP A 255 -9.38 2.64 -1.76
N GLN A 256 -10.25 2.22 -2.68
CA GLN A 256 -11.66 1.97 -2.37
C GLN A 256 -11.78 1.01 -1.17
N GLY A 257 -12.61 1.41 -0.20
CA GLY A 257 -12.82 0.65 1.04
C GLY A 257 -12.02 1.18 2.23
N LEU A 258 -10.91 1.88 1.99
CA LEU A 258 -10.21 2.67 3.01
C LEU A 258 -10.50 4.17 2.85
N LEU A 259 -10.59 4.65 1.61
CA LEU A 259 -11.00 6.02 1.28
C LEU A 259 -12.47 6.03 0.82
N SER A 260 -13.13 7.17 1.02
CA SER A 260 -14.48 7.38 0.52
C SER A 260 -14.50 7.36 -1.01
N ASN A 261 -15.58 6.84 -1.60
CA ASN A 261 -15.72 6.78 -3.05
C ASN A 261 -15.62 8.17 -3.69
N ASP A 262 -16.11 9.22 -3.04
CA ASP A 262 -16.05 10.59 -3.55
C ASP A 262 -14.60 11.06 -3.76
N ILE A 263 -13.70 10.78 -2.81
CA ILE A 263 -12.28 11.13 -2.92
C ILE A 263 -11.62 10.32 -4.04
N VAL A 264 -11.87 9.01 -4.10
CA VAL A 264 -11.28 8.14 -5.13
C VAL A 264 -11.77 8.55 -6.53
N ILE A 265 -13.05 8.90 -6.67
CA ILE A 265 -13.64 9.40 -7.92
C ILE A 265 -13.04 10.75 -8.30
N GLN A 266 -12.92 11.68 -7.36
CA GLN A 266 -12.35 13.01 -7.62
C GLN A 266 -10.90 12.92 -8.12
N ILE A 267 -10.07 12.07 -7.51
CA ILE A 267 -8.66 11.95 -7.89
C ILE A 267 -8.52 11.10 -9.16
N GLY A 268 -9.09 9.90 -9.16
CA GLY A 268 -8.92 8.94 -10.25
C GLY A 268 -9.73 9.28 -11.51
N ILE A 269 -10.99 9.66 -11.35
CA ILE A 269 -11.88 9.90 -12.50
C ILE A 269 -11.77 11.34 -12.97
N ASP A 270 -12.01 12.33 -12.10
CA ASP A 270 -12.03 13.73 -12.53
C ASP A 270 -10.63 14.24 -12.90
N SER A 271 -9.67 14.05 -11.98
CA SER A 271 -8.35 14.66 -12.11
C SER A 271 -7.39 13.89 -13.02
N LEU A 272 -7.57 12.57 -13.16
CA LEU A 272 -6.69 11.72 -13.97
C LEU A 272 -7.35 11.22 -15.26
N LEU A 273 -8.45 10.47 -15.17
CA LEU A 273 -9.11 9.89 -16.36
C LEU A 273 -9.65 10.96 -17.29
N ASN A 274 -10.50 11.85 -16.78
CA ASN A 274 -11.20 12.86 -17.58
C ASN A 274 -10.25 13.94 -18.10
N ARG A 275 -9.27 14.34 -17.30
CA ARG A 275 -8.30 15.39 -17.65
C ARG A 275 -7.20 14.91 -18.60
N TYR A 276 -6.63 13.73 -18.38
CA TYR A 276 -5.44 13.29 -19.11
C TYR A 276 -5.70 12.09 -20.02
N LEU A 277 -6.24 10.98 -19.49
CA LEU A 277 -6.38 9.74 -20.26
C LEU A 277 -7.39 9.85 -21.40
N ILE A 278 -8.54 10.53 -21.21
CA ILE A 278 -9.49 10.76 -22.31
C ILE A 278 -8.89 11.61 -23.42
N LEU A 279 -8.08 12.62 -23.08
CA LEU A 279 -7.38 13.43 -24.08
C LEU A 279 -6.36 12.59 -24.84
N GLY A 280 -5.58 11.76 -24.14
CA GLY A 280 -4.67 10.80 -24.77
C GLY A 280 -5.39 9.78 -25.66
N LEU A 281 -6.59 9.33 -25.30
CA LEU A 281 -7.37 8.44 -26.17
C LEU A 281 -7.73 9.07 -27.52
N ARG A 282 -7.85 10.39 -27.58
CA ARG A 282 -8.22 11.10 -28.82
C ARG A 282 -7.05 11.27 -29.79
N THR A 283 -5.82 11.06 -29.33
CA THR A 283 -4.64 11.18 -30.19
C THR A 283 -4.37 9.91 -31.01
N PHE A 284 -4.98 8.78 -30.64
CA PHE A 284 -4.94 7.56 -31.45
C PHE A 284 -5.83 7.71 -32.69
N THR A 285 -5.24 7.49 -33.87
CA THR A 285 -5.92 7.55 -35.15
C THR A 285 -6.56 6.22 -35.51
N ASP A 286 -5.91 5.10 -35.17
CA ASP A 286 -6.46 3.75 -35.35
C ASP A 286 -7.55 3.46 -34.29
N PRO A 287 -8.82 3.25 -34.70
CA PRO A 287 -9.90 2.90 -33.78
C PRO A 287 -9.66 1.58 -33.02
N LEU A 288 -8.90 0.64 -33.59
CA LEU A 288 -8.60 -0.64 -32.95
C LEU A 288 -7.65 -0.44 -31.77
N VAL A 289 -6.56 0.29 -31.97
CA VAL A 289 -5.61 0.66 -30.90
C VAL A 289 -6.31 1.46 -29.81
N ALA A 290 -7.14 2.45 -30.19
CA ALA A 290 -7.91 3.23 -29.23
C ALA A 290 -8.86 2.35 -28.39
N ALA A 291 -9.49 1.34 -28.99
CA ALA A 291 -10.35 0.40 -28.29
C ALA A 291 -9.59 -0.50 -27.31
N GLU A 292 -8.39 -0.96 -27.67
CA GLU A 292 -7.51 -1.69 -26.74
C GLU A 292 -7.14 -0.85 -25.52
N LYS A 293 -6.85 0.44 -25.71
CA LYS A 293 -6.57 1.37 -24.61
C LYS A 293 -7.79 1.61 -23.72
N CYS A 294 -8.99 1.75 -24.30
CA CYS A 294 -10.24 1.79 -23.55
C CYS A 294 -10.45 0.53 -22.71
N LYS A 295 -10.12 -0.66 -23.25
CA LYS A 295 -10.15 -1.91 -22.51
C LYS A 295 -9.17 -1.92 -21.34
N MET A 296 -7.96 -1.42 -21.51
CA MET A 296 -6.97 -1.30 -20.43
C MET A 296 -7.48 -0.40 -19.28
N ILE A 297 -8.07 0.76 -19.60
CA ILE A 297 -8.69 1.64 -18.60
C ILE A 297 -9.85 0.93 -17.90
N SER A 298 -10.72 0.26 -18.66
CA SER A 298 -11.89 -0.43 -18.10
C SER A 298 -11.49 -1.56 -17.15
N ASN A 299 -10.35 -2.22 -17.40
CA ASN A 299 -9.83 -3.31 -16.55
C ASN A 299 -9.34 -2.84 -15.19
N VAL A 300 -8.96 -1.56 -15.03
CA VAL A 300 -8.50 -1.02 -13.74
C VAL A 300 -9.61 -0.38 -12.92
N LEU A 301 -10.77 -0.11 -13.54
CA LEU A 301 -11.93 0.46 -12.85
C LEU A 301 -12.75 -0.63 -12.13
N PRO A 302 -13.42 -0.31 -11.00
CA PRO A 302 -14.31 -1.25 -10.33
C PRO A 302 -15.46 -1.64 -11.25
N ARG A 303 -15.78 -2.94 -11.32
CA ARG A 303 -16.92 -3.43 -12.14
C ARG A 303 -18.24 -2.81 -11.71
N SER A 304 -18.40 -2.49 -10.43
CA SER A 304 -19.58 -1.80 -9.89
C SER A 304 -19.78 -0.43 -10.53
N TRP A 305 -18.69 0.29 -10.83
CA TRP A 305 -18.75 1.62 -11.47
C TRP A 305 -19.12 1.56 -12.95
N LEU A 306 -18.81 0.45 -13.62
CA LEU A 306 -19.12 0.23 -15.04
C LEU A 306 -20.55 -0.28 -15.28
N SER A 307 -21.32 -0.55 -14.22
CA SER A 307 -22.72 -0.97 -14.34
C SER A 307 -23.63 0.20 -14.69
N ALA A 308 -24.75 -0.07 -15.38
CA ALA A 308 -25.67 0.96 -15.86
C ALA A 308 -26.29 1.82 -14.73
N ASN A 309 -26.31 1.31 -13.49
CA ASN A 309 -26.89 1.97 -12.32
C ASN A 309 -25.81 2.37 -11.29
N SER A 310 -24.56 2.55 -11.71
CA SER A 310 -23.46 2.82 -10.79
C SER A 310 -23.56 4.15 -10.05
N GLY A 311 -24.31 5.12 -10.60
CA GLY A 311 -24.42 6.47 -10.06
C GLY A 311 -23.16 7.33 -10.23
N VAL A 312 -22.12 6.84 -10.91
CA VAL A 312 -20.85 7.56 -11.12
C VAL A 312 -20.96 8.44 -12.38
N ALA A 313 -21.59 9.60 -12.24
CA ALA A 313 -21.83 10.53 -13.36
C ALA A 313 -20.52 11.00 -14.04
N GLN A 314 -19.42 11.06 -13.30
CA GLN A 314 -18.09 11.46 -13.76
C GLN A 314 -17.55 10.54 -14.87
N LEU A 315 -18.03 9.30 -14.98
CA LEU A 315 -17.64 8.36 -16.03
C LEU A 315 -18.32 8.62 -17.39
N GLU A 316 -19.33 9.48 -17.46
CA GLU A 316 -20.09 9.71 -18.71
C GLU A 316 -19.18 10.21 -19.85
N MET A 317 -18.15 10.99 -19.53
CA MET A 317 -17.16 11.43 -20.53
C MET A 317 -16.41 10.26 -21.15
N PHE A 318 -16.01 9.28 -20.34
CA PHE A 318 -15.33 8.08 -20.80
C PHE A 318 -16.28 7.18 -21.59
N ILE A 319 -17.52 6.97 -21.10
CA ILE A 319 -18.55 6.19 -21.80
C ILE A 319 -18.82 6.78 -23.19
N ARG A 320 -18.96 8.10 -23.30
CA ARG A 320 -19.13 8.77 -24.59
C ARG A 320 -17.95 8.56 -25.53
N GLN A 321 -16.72 8.63 -25.02
CA GLN A 321 -15.51 8.38 -25.81
C GLN A 321 -15.46 6.92 -26.33
N VAL A 322 -15.80 5.94 -25.48
CA VAL A 322 -15.88 4.52 -25.86
C VAL A 322 -16.93 4.30 -26.96
N ARG A 323 -18.13 4.90 -26.84
CA ARG A 323 -19.17 4.83 -27.87
C ARG A 323 -18.70 5.40 -29.21
N GLN A 324 -18.01 6.54 -29.20
CA GLN A 324 -17.46 7.13 -30.42
C GLN A 324 -16.43 6.23 -31.11
N ILE A 325 -15.53 5.60 -30.35
CA ILE A 325 -14.55 4.65 -30.89
C ILE A 325 -15.25 3.41 -31.45
N THR A 326 -16.30 2.92 -30.79
CA THR A 326 -17.08 1.77 -31.26
C THR A 326 -17.78 2.06 -32.59
N GLU A 327 -18.38 3.24 -32.76
CA GLU A 327 -18.99 3.63 -34.04
C GLU A 327 -17.95 3.77 -35.15
N LYS A 328 -16.75 4.32 -34.85
CA LYS A 328 -15.65 4.35 -35.81
C LYS A 328 -15.20 2.95 -36.25
N LEU A 329 -15.14 1.99 -35.32
CA LEU A 329 -14.82 0.60 -35.62
C LEU A 329 -15.87 -0.05 -36.54
N LYS A 330 -17.17 0.13 -36.26
CA LYS A 330 -18.25 -0.39 -37.10
C LYS A 330 -18.23 0.18 -38.52
N ASN A 331 -17.80 1.43 -38.68
CA ASN A 331 -17.74 2.08 -39.99
C ASN A 331 -16.48 1.72 -40.79
N ALA A 332 -15.47 1.13 -40.14
CA ALA A 332 -14.22 0.69 -40.76
C ALA A 332 -14.21 -0.81 -41.14
N SER A 333 -15.17 -1.58 -40.63
CA SER A 333 -15.39 -3.02 -40.91
C SER A 333 -16.39 -3.24 -42.03
#